data_AF-A0A349Z383-F1
#
_entry.id   AF-A0A349Z383-F1
#
_cell.length_a   1.000
_cell.length_b   1.000
_cell.length_c   1.000
_cell.angle_alpha   90.00
_cell.angle_beta   90.00
_cell.angle_gamma   90.00
#
_symmetry.space_group_name_H-M   'P 1'
#
loop_
_entity.id
_entity.type
_entity.pdbx_description
1 polymer ?
#
loop_
_entity_poly.entity_id
_entity_poly.type
_entity_poly.pdbx_seq_one_letter_code
_entity_poly.pdbx_strand_id
1 'polypeptide(L)'
;VGIMSMIPGATLTLPGMAGIVLTVGMAVDANVLIFERIREEIREGRSPQQAIHHGYDSAFSTILDANITTFIAGLILFAVGTGPIKGFSITLMIGIATSMFTAILVTRVIVNAVWGGRRVSKLAI
;
A
#
# COMPACT_ATOMS: atom_id res chain seq x y z
N VAL A 1 15.90 -8.66 -4.00
CA VAL A 1 17.33 -8.67 -4.44
C VAL A 1 17.49 -8.36 -5.93
N GLY A 2 16.68 -8.93 -6.84
CA GLY A 2 16.92 -8.83 -8.30
C GLY A 2 16.83 -7.46 -8.99
N ILE A 3 15.99 -6.51 -8.51
CA ILE A 3 15.88 -5.18 -9.15
C ILE A 3 16.94 -4.20 -8.62
N MET A 4 17.30 -4.31 -7.33
CA MET A 4 18.35 -3.46 -6.72
C MET A 4 19.75 -3.78 -7.23
N SER A 5 20.00 -5.01 -7.70
CA SER A 5 21.27 -5.41 -8.31
C SER A 5 21.48 -4.87 -9.73
N MET A 6 20.46 -4.27 -10.35
CA MET A 6 20.52 -3.75 -11.72
C MET A 6 20.92 -2.27 -11.80
N ILE A 7 20.99 -1.56 -10.66
CA ILE A 7 21.36 -0.15 -10.58
C ILE A 7 22.82 -0.04 -10.07
N PRO A 8 23.79 0.35 -10.91
CA PRO A 8 25.17 0.53 -10.48
C PRO A 8 25.24 1.70 -9.48
N GLY A 9 25.70 1.44 -8.26
CA GLY A 9 25.88 2.46 -7.21
C GLY A 9 24.89 2.43 -6.05
N ALA A 10 23.88 1.55 -6.07
CA ALA A 10 23.05 1.29 -4.91
C ALA A 10 23.76 0.33 -3.95
N THR A 11 24.70 0.83 -3.16
CA THR A 11 25.30 0.04 -2.08
C THR A 11 24.23 -0.30 -1.04
N LEU A 12 24.13 -1.59 -0.69
CA LEU A 12 23.26 -2.07 0.38
C LEU A 12 23.81 -1.58 1.73
N THR A 13 23.55 -0.32 2.06
CA THR A 13 23.97 0.31 3.30
C THR A 13 22.95 0.00 4.41
N LEU A 14 23.35 0.16 5.68
CA LEU A 14 22.44 0.02 6.84
C LEU A 14 21.10 0.77 6.64
N PRO A 15 21.08 2.01 6.10
CA PRO A 15 19.83 2.69 5.77
C PRO A 15 19.04 2.01 4.66
N GLY A 16 19.67 1.46 3.62
CA GLY A 16 18.97 0.68 2.59
C GLY A 16 18.23 -0.53 3.16
N MET A 17 18.86 -1.27 4.10
CA MET A 17 18.19 -2.37 4.80
C MET A 17 17.02 -1.88 5.68
N ALA A 18 17.17 -0.73 6.34
CA ALA A 18 16.07 -0.11 7.09
C ALA A 18 14.88 0.25 6.19
N GLY A 19 15.12 0.65 4.95
CA GLY A 19 14.05 0.88 3.96
C GLY A 19 13.26 -0.39 3.62
N ILE A 20 13.93 -1.54 3.58
CA ILE A 20 13.27 -2.84 3.36
C ILE A 20 12.41 -3.21 4.58
N VAL A 21 12.96 -3.09 5.79
CA VAL A 21 12.22 -3.38 7.04
C VAL A 21 11.01 -2.45 7.18
N LEU A 22 11.16 -1.16 6.84
CA LEU A 22 10.06 -0.20 6.85
C LEU A 22 8.95 -0.60 5.86
N THR A 23 9.31 -1.05 4.67
CA THR A 23 8.34 -1.53 3.67
C THR A 23 7.56 -2.74 4.19
N VAL A 24 8.23 -3.65 4.91
CA VAL A 24 7.56 -4.80 5.56
C VAL A 24 6.64 -4.33 6.70
N GLY A 25 7.09 -3.39 7.53
CA GLY A 25 6.28 -2.83 8.63
C GLY A 25 4.99 -2.18 8.12
N MET A 26 5.08 -1.38 7.06
CA MET A 26 3.91 -0.77 6.40
C MET A 26 2.97 -1.81 5.77
N ALA A 27 3.50 -2.93 5.26
CA ALA A 27 2.68 -4.01 4.72
C ALA A 27 1.89 -4.74 5.82
N VAL A 28 2.46 -4.89 7.03
CA VAL A 28 1.75 -5.48 8.18
C VAL A 28 0.71 -4.51 8.74
N ASP A 29 1.04 -3.22 8.82
CA ASP A 29 0.14 -2.15 9.28
C ASP A 29 -1.18 -2.12 8.47
N ALA A 30 -1.08 -2.21 7.15
CA ALA A 30 -2.25 -2.28 6.27
C ALA A 30 -3.19 -3.46 6.59
N ASN A 31 -2.65 -4.63 6.91
CA ASN A 31 -3.46 -5.81 7.27
C ASN A 31 -4.15 -5.64 8.62
N VAL A 32 -3.46 -5.04 9.60
CA VAL A 32 -4.04 -4.75 10.92
C VAL A 32 -5.17 -3.73 10.78
N LEU A 33 -4.97 -2.67 9.99
CA LEU A 33 -5.97 -1.62 9.77
C LEU A 33 -7.27 -2.17 9.16
N ILE A 34 -7.17 -3.06 8.17
CA ILE A 34 -8.35 -3.72 7.57
C ILE A 34 -9.10 -4.52 8.64
N PHE A 35 -8.38 -5.30 9.45
CA PHE A 35 -8.98 -6.13 10.48
C PHE A 35 -9.67 -5.30 11.57
N GLU A 36 -9.04 -4.20 11.95
CA GLU A 36 -9.60 -3.25 12.91
C GLU A 36 -10.87 -2.60 12.36
N ARG A 37 -10.87 -2.15 11.11
CA ARG A 37 -12.05 -1.52 10.49
C ARG A 37 -13.21 -2.49 10.34
N ILE A 38 -12.95 -3.75 9.96
CA ILE A 38 -13.98 -4.78 9.90
C ILE A 38 -14.56 -5.03 11.30
N ARG A 39 -13.72 -5.10 12.33
CA ARG A 39 -14.17 -5.28 13.72
C ARG A 39 -15.02 -4.10 14.20
N GLU A 40 -14.68 -2.88 13.79
CA GLU A 40 -15.40 -1.66 14.11
C GLU A 40 -16.80 -1.66 13.47
N GLU A 41 -16.89 -1.98 12.17
CA GLU A 41 -18.18 -2.09 11.44
C GLU A 41 -19.09 -3.20 11.99
N ILE A 42 -18.53 -4.33 12.46
CA ILE A 42 -19.28 -5.37 13.16
C ILE A 42 -19.81 -4.86 14.51
N ARG A 43 -19.01 -4.08 15.23
CA ARG A 43 -19.41 -3.50 16.53
C ARG A 43 -20.50 -2.43 16.39
N GLU A 44 -20.54 -1.75 15.26
CA GLU A 44 -21.62 -0.83 14.87
C GLU A 44 -22.93 -1.56 14.48
N GLY A 45 -22.95 -2.90 14.54
CA GLY A 45 -24.16 -3.70 14.33
C GLY A 45 -24.41 -4.08 12.87
N ARG A 46 -23.43 -3.89 11.98
CA ARG A 46 -23.54 -4.34 10.59
C ARG A 46 -23.40 -5.85 10.48
N SER A 47 -24.08 -6.42 9.49
CA SER A 47 -23.91 -7.85 9.18
C SER A 47 -22.44 -8.13 8.81
N PRO A 48 -21.89 -9.32 9.16
CA PRO A 48 -20.48 -9.63 8.91
C PRO A 48 -20.05 -9.45 7.45
N GLN A 49 -20.92 -9.78 6.49
CA GLN A 49 -20.64 -9.59 5.06
C GLN A 49 -20.58 -8.12 4.64
N GLN A 50 -21.50 -7.28 5.15
CA GLN A 50 -21.48 -5.84 4.88
C GLN A 50 -20.30 -5.14 5.57
N ALA A 51 -19.94 -5.59 6.77
CA ALA A 51 -18.78 -5.08 7.50
C ALA A 51 -17.46 -5.41 6.79
N ILE A 52 -17.34 -6.61 6.20
CA ILE A 52 -16.18 -6.98 5.38
C ILE A 52 -16.10 -6.09 4.14
N HIS A 53 -17.21 -5.93 3.39
CA HIS A 53 -17.22 -5.10 2.19
C HIS A 53 -16.88 -3.63 2.47
N HIS A 54 -17.59 -3.01 3.42
CA HIS A 54 -17.35 -1.61 3.78
C HIS A 54 -15.98 -1.41 4.43
N GLY A 55 -15.54 -2.37 5.25
CA GLY A 55 -14.23 -2.35 5.88
C GLY A 55 -13.10 -2.39 4.85
N TYR A 56 -13.20 -3.25 3.83
CA TYR A 56 -12.24 -3.30 2.72
C TYR A 56 -12.23 -2.00 1.90
N ASP A 57 -13.39 -1.48 1.49
CA ASP A 57 -13.45 -0.26 0.68
C ASP A 57 -12.87 0.96 1.42
N SER A 58 -13.22 1.10 2.71
CA SER A 58 -12.77 2.23 3.54
C SER A 58 -11.28 2.12 3.88
N ALA A 59 -10.84 0.93 4.32
CA ALA A 59 -9.43 0.71 4.65
C ALA A 59 -8.54 0.80 3.41
N PHE A 60 -9.02 0.37 2.23
CA PHE A 60 -8.28 0.49 0.98
C PHE A 60 -7.97 1.96 0.64
N SER A 61 -8.94 2.87 0.78
CA SER A 61 -8.72 4.31 0.58
C SER A 61 -7.65 4.84 1.53
N THR A 62 -7.74 4.49 2.82
CA THR A 62 -6.77 4.92 3.83
C THR A 62 -5.36 4.39 3.55
N ILE A 63 -5.23 3.13 3.16
CA ILE A 63 -3.94 2.51 2.80
C ILE A 63 -3.35 3.19 1.57
N LEU A 64 -4.18 3.51 0.57
CA LEU A 64 -3.74 4.20 -0.63
C LEU A 64 -3.17 5.60 -0.28
N ASP A 65 -3.89 6.37 0.54
CA ASP A 65 -3.47 7.70 0.97
C ASP A 65 -2.17 7.67 1.79
N ALA A 66 -2.03 6.66 2.66
CA ALA A 66 -0.80 6.45 3.44
C ALA A 66 0.40 6.14 2.53
N ASN A 67 0.24 5.27 1.52
CA ASN A 67 1.29 4.95 0.56
C ASN A 67 1.66 6.15 -0.33
N ILE A 68 0.67 6.93 -0.79
CA ILE A 68 0.91 8.15 -1.58
C ILE A 68 1.68 9.19 -0.77
N THR A 69 1.27 9.44 0.48
CA THR A 69 1.96 10.41 1.36
C THR A 69 3.40 9.98 1.63
N THR A 70 3.62 8.68 1.87
CA THR A 70 4.96 8.12 2.08
C THR A 70 5.82 8.19 0.81
N PHE A 71 5.22 8.01 -0.37
CA PHE A 71 5.92 8.19 -1.65
C PHE A 71 6.40 9.64 -1.83
N ILE A 72 5.55 10.62 -1.52
CA ILE A 72 5.91 12.04 -1.58
C ILE A 72 7.05 12.34 -0.59
N ALA A 73 7.00 11.80 0.63
CA ALA A 73 8.08 11.93 1.60
C ALA A 73 9.39 11.30 1.08
N GLY A 74 9.32 10.12 0.45
CA GLY A 74 10.44 9.47 -0.21
C GLY A 74 11.05 10.32 -1.33
N LEU A 75 10.21 10.98 -2.13
CA LEU A 75 10.64 11.89 -3.20
C LEU A 75 11.38 13.11 -2.63
N ILE A 76 10.87 13.71 -1.56
CA ILE A 76 11.53 14.83 -0.86
C ILE A 76 12.88 14.38 -0.28
N LEU A 77 12.92 13.21 0.37
CA LEU A 77 14.16 12.62 0.91
C LEU A 77 15.17 12.29 -0.19
N PHE A 78 14.72 11.93 -1.39
CA PHE A 78 15.62 11.71 -2.54
C PHE A 78 16.18 13.04 -3.09
N ALA A 79 15.36 14.08 -3.14
CA ALA A 79 15.75 15.40 -3.66
C ALA A 79 16.67 16.17 -2.70
N VAL A 80 16.40 16.09 -1.39
CA VAL A 80 17.12 16.85 -0.35
C VAL A 80 18.16 16.00 0.39
N GLY A 81 17.99 14.67 0.42
CA GLY A 81 18.86 13.77 1.17
C GLY A 81 20.24 13.60 0.54
N THR A 82 21.26 13.56 1.41
CA THR A 82 22.66 13.35 1.03
C THR A 82 23.19 12.02 1.58
N GLY A 83 24.19 11.47 0.90
CA GLY A 83 24.90 10.25 1.32
C GLY A 83 23.97 9.05 1.57
N PRO A 84 23.96 8.45 2.78
CA PRO A 84 23.17 7.24 3.06
C PRO A 84 21.64 7.42 2.98
N ILE A 85 21.13 8.65 3.18
CA ILE A 85 19.68 8.97 3.11
C ILE A 85 19.17 8.81 1.67
N LYS A 86 20.03 9.06 0.68
CA LYS A 86 19.70 8.85 -0.73
C LYS A 86 19.51 7.37 -1.07
N GLY A 87 20.32 6.50 -0.48
CA GLY A 87 20.16 5.04 -0.60
C GLY A 87 18.87 4.53 0.06
N PHE A 88 18.52 5.07 1.23
CA PHE A 88 17.25 4.77 1.90
C PHE A 88 16.04 5.20 1.07
N SER A 89 16.02 6.44 0.58
CA SER A 89 14.89 6.97 -0.21
C SER A 89 14.68 6.20 -1.51
N ILE A 90 15.75 5.81 -2.22
CA ILE A 90 15.63 4.96 -3.41
C ILE A 90 14.97 3.62 -3.07
N THR A 91 15.40 2.98 -1.99
CA THR A 91 14.87 1.67 -1.58
C THR A 91 13.40 1.76 -1.19
N LEU A 92 13.04 2.81 -0.43
CA LEU A 92 11.67 3.12 -0.04
C LEU A 92 10.79 3.43 -1.26
N MET A 93 11.27 4.25 -2.19
CA MET A 93 10.56 4.60 -3.41
C MET A 93 10.33 3.38 -4.31
N ILE A 94 11.30 2.48 -4.45
CA ILE A 94 11.13 1.24 -5.22
C ILE A 94 10.10 0.32 -4.55
N GLY A 95 10.15 0.18 -3.23
CA GLY A 95 9.18 -0.62 -2.46
C GLY A 95 7.76 -0.08 -2.63
N ILE A 96 7.58 1.22 -2.44
CA ILE A 96 6.27 1.87 -2.57
C ILE A 96 5.81 1.90 -4.02
N ALA A 97 6.68 2.17 -5.00
CA ALA A 97 6.29 2.16 -6.42
C ALA A 97 5.81 0.76 -6.87
N THR A 98 6.45 -0.31 -6.39
CA THR A 98 6.01 -1.69 -6.65
C THR A 98 4.65 -1.95 -6.00
N SER A 99 4.46 -1.51 -4.75
CA SER A 99 3.20 -1.64 -4.02
C SER A 99 2.07 -0.81 -4.65
N MET A 100 2.33 0.45 -5.01
CA MET A 100 1.43 1.37 -5.70
C MET A 100 1.06 0.88 -7.08
N PHE A 101 2.01 0.32 -7.85
CA PHE A 101 1.71 -0.26 -9.16
C PHE A 101 0.79 -1.47 -9.01
N THR A 102 1.05 -2.32 -8.01
CA THR A 102 0.17 -3.43 -7.65
C THR A 102 -1.19 -2.89 -7.21
N ALA A 103 -1.27 -1.89 -6.33
CA ALA A 103 -2.53 -1.31 -5.88
C ALA A 103 -3.30 -0.62 -7.02
N ILE A 104 -2.66 0.15 -7.91
CA ILE A 104 -3.35 0.81 -9.02
C ILE A 104 -3.83 -0.22 -10.04
N LEU A 105 -3.00 -1.18 -10.44
CA LEU A 105 -3.42 -2.18 -11.43
C LEU A 105 -4.34 -3.24 -10.85
N VAL A 106 -4.04 -3.79 -9.67
CA VAL A 106 -4.87 -4.81 -9.03
C VAL A 106 -6.17 -4.20 -8.52
N THR A 107 -6.18 -2.99 -7.96
CA THR A 107 -7.46 -2.39 -7.56
C THR A 107 -8.26 -1.95 -8.76
N ARG A 108 -7.65 -1.41 -9.82
CA ARG A 108 -8.42 -1.13 -11.05
C ARG A 108 -8.89 -2.42 -11.72
N VAL A 109 -8.15 -3.53 -11.66
CA VAL A 109 -8.59 -4.84 -12.16
C VAL A 109 -9.65 -5.46 -11.26
N ILE A 110 -9.56 -5.37 -9.93
CA ILE A 110 -10.56 -5.90 -9.00
C ILE A 110 -11.82 -5.04 -9.10
N VAL A 111 -11.72 -3.72 -9.08
CA VAL A 111 -12.88 -2.82 -9.23
C VAL A 111 -13.49 -2.97 -10.63
N ASN A 112 -12.71 -3.14 -11.69
CA ASN A 112 -13.24 -3.33 -13.05
C ASN A 112 -13.65 -4.81 -13.30
N ALA A 113 -13.15 -5.80 -12.57
CA ALA A 113 -13.66 -7.18 -12.62
C ALA A 113 -14.94 -7.35 -11.80
N VAL A 114 -15.07 -6.60 -10.69
CA VAL A 114 -16.23 -6.61 -9.80
C VAL A 114 -17.34 -5.68 -10.32
N TRP A 115 -17.00 -4.52 -10.89
CA TRP A 115 -17.96 -3.50 -11.35
C TRP A 115 -17.85 -3.09 -12.83
N GLY A 116 -16.81 -3.50 -13.54
CA GLY A 116 -16.60 -3.17 -14.95
C GLY A 116 -17.44 -4.02 -15.88
N GLY A 117 -18.70 -3.65 -16.01
CA GLY A 117 -19.60 -4.23 -16.99
C GLY A 117 -21.05 -4.36 -16.55
N ARG A 118 -21.40 -4.05 -15.29
CA ARG A 118 -22.81 -4.14 -14.85
C ARG A 118 -23.24 -2.96 -13.96
N ARG A 119 -24.27 -2.26 -14.42
CA ARG A 119 -25.28 -1.67 -13.51
C ARG A 119 -25.92 -2.85 -12.75
N VAL A 120 -25.47 -3.14 -11.54
CA VAL A 120 -26.11 -4.16 -10.71
C VAL A 120 -27.05 -3.47 -9.73
N SER A 121 -28.34 -3.54 -10.04
CA SER A 121 -29.41 -2.90 -9.26
C SER A 121 -29.99 -3.79 -8.16
N LYS A 122 -29.41 -4.97 -7.86
CA LYS A 122 -29.78 -5.88 -6.76
C LYS A 122 -28.89 -7.12 -6.77
N LEU A 123 -28.50 -7.61 -5.59
CA LEU A 123 -28.17 -9.01 -5.29
C LEU A 123 -28.54 -9.19 -3.79
N ALA A 124 -29.50 -10.00 -3.34
CA ALA A 124 -29.83 -11.41 -3.57
C ALA A 124 -28.82 -12.39 -2.96
N ILE A 125 -28.98 -12.51 -1.63
CA ILE A 125 -28.63 -13.60 -0.70
C ILE A 125 -27.17 -13.63 -0.27
#